data_AF-A0A1N6SBL9-F1
#
_entry.id   AF-A0A1N6SBL9-F1
#
_cell.length_a   1.000
_cell.length_b   1.000
_cell.length_c   1.000
_cell.angle_alpha   90.00
_cell.angle_beta   90.00
_cell.angle_gamma   90.00
#
_symmetry.space_group_name_H-M   'P 1'
#
loop_
_entity.id
_entity.type
_entity.pdbx_description
1 polymer ?
#
loop_
_entity_poly.entity_id
_entity_poly.type
_entity_poly.pdbx_seq_one_letter_code
_entity_poly.pdbx_strand_id
1 'polypeptide(L)'
;MRAQVSDPGATVRALAVRFWHGLLGSPDIRLGPLPALPAPLGHLGRLPPGLRVLVLLKLLSGLNEVELAALLARSPAVCRKALARAEALAGDQDWQAWPEALAMRVQAVPSTRLVNIASWRSLPVAPPLWQEPVVGMSAWPRRTLAAVVAMTGVALAATYWWPLGGYGDEPRIRSRALAEEAPRARFGDELAIAAHPDRTLLEIPEADAAIARDTAFYAWYQAERLGTATYEPPPPTFEAPENATSSTDTGGQDAP
;
A
#
# COMPACT_ATOMS: atom_id res chain seq x y z
N MET A 1 7.77 10.04 -32.98
CA MET A 1 6.50 10.18 -32.24
C MET A 1 5.58 9.00 -32.59
N ARG A 2 5.57 7.94 -31.79
CA ARG A 2 4.59 6.84 -31.95
C ARG A 2 3.36 7.21 -31.13
N ALA A 3 2.21 7.30 -31.77
CA ALA A 3 0.95 7.50 -31.07
C ALA A 3 0.70 6.31 -30.13
N GLN A 4 0.59 6.59 -28.83
CA GLN A 4 0.19 5.61 -27.83
C GLN A 4 -1.24 5.18 -28.16
N VAL A 5 -1.39 4.00 -28.78
CA VAL A 5 -2.69 3.35 -28.96
C VAL A 5 -3.16 2.97 -27.57
N SER A 6 -3.99 3.81 -26.98
CA SER A 6 -4.62 3.53 -25.69
C SER A 6 -5.54 2.34 -25.89
N ASP A 7 -5.24 1.20 -25.27
CA ASP A 7 -6.10 0.03 -25.29
C ASP A 7 -7.44 0.39 -24.62
N PRO A 8 -8.56 0.45 -25.37
CA PRO A 8 -9.86 0.77 -24.81
C PRO A 8 -10.31 -0.26 -23.76
N GLY A 9 -9.76 -1.49 -23.79
CA GLY A 9 -10.01 -2.49 -22.75
C GLY A 9 -9.40 -2.11 -21.40
N ALA A 10 -8.23 -1.46 -21.40
CA ALA A 10 -7.53 -1.09 -20.17
C ALA A 10 -8.28 0.00 -19.40
N THR A 11 -8.87 0.98 -20.10
CA THR A 11 -9.65 2.06 -19.46
C THR A 11 -10.95 1.53 -18.84
N VAL A 12 -11.65 0.63 -19.52
CA VAL A 12 -12.87 -0.01 -19.00
C VAL A 12 -12.57 -0.85 -17.75
N ARG A 13 -11.47 -1.61 -17.75
CA ARG A 13 -11.05 -2.42 -16.59
C ARG A 13 -10.63 -1.55 -15.41
N ALA A 14 -9.87 -0.48 -15.64
CA ALA A 14 -9.50 0.46 -14.58
C ALA A 14 -10.73 1.12 -13.94
N LEU A 15 -11.74 1.48 -14.76
CA LEU A 15 -13.02 1.98 -14.26
C LEU A 15 -13.77 0.93 -13.43
N ALA A 16 -13.76 -0.33 -13.84
CA ALA A 16 -14.36 -1.43 -13.08
C ALA A 16 -13.71 -1.59 -11.71
N VAL A 17 -12.37 -1.62 -11.64
CA VAL A 17 -11.63 -1.72 -10.37
C VAL A 17 -11.99 -0.55 -9.43
N ARG A 18 -11.99 0.69 -9.95
CA ARG A 18 -12.36 1.88 -9.16
C ARG A 18 -13.80 1.82 -8.66
N PHE A 19 -14.73 1.36 -9.50
CA PHE A 19 -16.13 1.17 -9.11
C PHE A 19 -16.24 0.17 -7.95
N TRP A 20 -15.62 -1.00 -8.07
CA TRP A 20 -15.67 -2.00 -7.01
C TRP A 20 -14.99 -1.54 -5.72
N HIS A 21 -13.91 -0.76 -5.82
CA HIS A 21 -13.25 -0.17 -4.65
C HIS A 21 -14.17 0.83 -3.94
N GLY A 22 -14.80 1.74 -4.68
CA GLY A 22 -15.77 2.69 -4.13
C GLY A 22 -16.98 1.99 -3.51
N LEU A 23 -17.45 0.90 -4.14
CA LEU A 23 -18.52 0.08 -3.60
C LEU A 23 -18.11 -0.54 -2.25
N LEU A 24 -16.96 -1.22 -2.18
CA LEU A 24 -16.49 -1.88 -0.96
C LEU A 24 -16.18 -0.90 0.19
N GLY A 25 -15.80 0.34 -0.14
CA GLY A 25 -15.57 1.39 0.85
C GLY A 25 -16.85 2.05 1.40
N SER A 26 -18.02 1.80 0.81
CA SER A 26 -19.26 2.45 1.23
C SER A 26 -19.76 1.88 2.58
N PRO A 27 -20.00 2.74 3.60
CA PRO A 27 -20.46 2.31 4.91
C PRO A 27 -21.86 1.68 4.89
N ASP A 28 -22.66 1.95 3.85
CA ASP A 28 -24.02 1.44 3.71
C ASP A 28 -24.07 -0.02 3.30
N ILE A 29 -22.95 -0.59 2.84
CA ILE A 29 -22.83 -2.01 2.46
C ILE A 29 -22.46 -2.89 3.67
N ARG A 30 -22.43 -2.31 4.89
CA ARG A 30 -22.16 -3.05 6.13
C ARG A 30 -23.00 -4.33 6.18
N LEU A 31 -22.28 -5.45 6.15
CA LEU A 31 -22.79 -6.79 5.95
C LEU A 31 -23.81 -7.15 7.03
N GLY A 32 -25.09 -6.96 6.72
CA GLY A 32 -26.15 -7.71 7.38
C GLY A 32 -25.96 -9.23 7.17
N PRO A 33 -26.60 -10.07 7.98
CA PRO A 33 -26.59 -11.50 7.76
C PRO A 33 -27.08 -11.79 6.33
N LEU A 34 -26.33 -12.62 5.61
CA LEU A 34 -26.66 -12.94 4.24
C LEU A 34 -28.04 -13.61 4.21
N PRO A 35 -28.99 -13.14 3.37
CA PRO A 35 -30.26 -13.83 3.24
C PRO A 35 -30.02 -15.25 2.73
N ALA A 36 -30.92 -16.18 3.11
CA ALA A 36 -30.87 -17.54 2.62
C ALA A 36 -30.81 -17.53 1.08
N LEU A 37 -29.75 -18.14 0.54
CA LEU A 37 -29.53 -18.22 -0.90
C LEU A 37 -30.23 -19.46 -1.45
N PRO A 38 -31.00 -19.35 -2.55
CA PRO A 38 -31.60 -20.51 -3.20
C PRO A 38 -30.51 -21.40 -3.79
N ALA A 39 -30.81 -22.68 -4.02
CA ALA A 39 -29.93 -23.54 -4.81
C ALA A 39 -29.75 -22.96 -6.23
N PRO A 40 -28.53 -23.04 -6.83
CA PRO A 40 -27.30 -23.71 -6.35
C PRO A 40 -26.43 -22.85 -5.41
N LEU A 41 -26.82 -21.60 -5.15
CA LEU A 41 -26.05 -20.66 -4.32
C LEU A 41 -26.09 -20.99 -2.81
N GLY A 42 -26.88 -21.98 -2.38
CA GLY A 42 -26.92 -22.44 -0.99
C GLY A 42 -25.54 -22.85 -0.46
N HIS A 43 -24.70 -23.46 -1.30
CA HIS A 43 -23.35 -23.91 -0.93
C HIS A 43 -22.37 -22.74 -0.74
N LEU A 44 -22.55 -21.64 -1.48
CA LEU A 44 -21.82 -20.39 -1.30
C LEU A 44 -22.02 -19.81 0.11
N GLY A 45 -23.18 -20.07 0.74
CA GLY A 45 -23.48 -19.67 2.11
C GLY A 45 -22.66 -20.40 3.18
N ARG A 46 -22.14 -21.60 2.88
CA ARG A 46 -21.32 -22.42 3.79
C ARG A 46 -19.84 -22.01 3.77
N LEU A 47 -19.41 -21.27 2.75
CA LEU A 47 -18.02 -20.81 2.66
C LEU A 47 -17.69 -19.80 3.77
N PRO A 48 -16.44 -19.80 4.29
CA PRO A 48 -15.98 -18.75 5.19
C PRO A 48 -16.23 -17.36 4.61
N PRO A 49 -16.59 -16.36 5.43
CA PRO A 49 -17.05 -15.05 4.95
C PRO A 49 -16.03 -14.36 4.03
N GLY A 50 -14.73 -14.49 4.31
CA GLY A 50 -13.68 -13.93 3.45
C GLY A 50 -13.58 -14.60 2.08
N LEU A 51 -13.70 -15.93 2.01
CA LEU A 51 -13.69 -16.66 0.74
C LEU A 51 -14.96 -16.39 -0.06
N ARG A 52 -16.10 -16.31 0.63
CA ARG A 52 -17.39 -15.99 0.01
C ARG A 52 -17.36 -14.63 -0.68
N VAL A 53 -16.82 -13.60 -0.01
CA VAL A 53 -16.66 -12.26 -0.62
C VAL A 53 -15.73 -12.33 -1.83
N LEU A 54 -14.59 -13.01 -1.71
CA LEU A 54 -13.64 -13.17 -2.80
C LEU A 54 -14.26 -13.83 -4.04
N VAL A 55 -15.04 -14.90 -3.85
CA VAL A 55 -15.74 -15.61 -4.92
C VAL A 55 -16.81 -14.74 -5.55
N LEU A 56 -17.67 -14.10 -4.75
CA LEU A 56 -18.71 -13.20 -5.25
C LEU A 56 -18.09 -12.06 -6.07
N LEU A 57 -17.01 -11.48 -5.57
CA LEU A 57 -16.30 -10.41 -6.24
C LEU A 57 -15.72 -10.92 -7.56
N LYS A 58 -15.06 -12.08 -7.58
CA LYS A 58 -14.55 -12.70 -8.80
C LYS A 58 -15.64 -12.94 -9.85
N LEU A 59 -16.77 -13.54 -9.44
CA LEU A 59 -17.86 -13.91 -10.34
C LEU A 59 -18.66 -12.71 -10.85
N LEU A 60 -18.90 -11.70 -10.01
CA LEU A 60 -19.69 -10.53 -10.38
C LEU A 60 -18.88 -9.44 -11.09
N SER A 61 -17.60 -9.31 -10.78
CA SER A 61 -16.77 -8.25 -11.35
C SER A 61 -16.16 -8.60 -12.70
N GLY A 62 -16.00 -9.90 -13.00
CA GLY A 62 -15.25 -10.37 -14.17
C GLY A 62 -13.76 -10.04 -14.14
N LEU A 63 -13.24 -9.51 -13.02
CA LEU A 63 -11.83 -9.12 -12.88
C LEU A 63 -10.92 -10.35 -12.90
N ASN A 64 -9.70 -10.18 -13.42
CA ASN A 64 -8.68 -11.22 -13.36
C ASN A 64 -8.08 -11.33 -11.94
N GLU A 65 -7.23 -12.33 -11.70
CA GLU A 65 -6.64 -12.55 -10.36
C GLU A 65 -5.77 -11.38 -9.88
N VAL A 66 -5.06 -10.71 -10.79
CA VAL A 66 -4.16 -9.60 -10.48
C VAL A 66 -4.96 -8.36 -10.09
N GLU A 67 -6.02 -8.07 -10.85
CA GLU A 67 -6.96 -6.97 -10.57
C GLU A 67 -7.71 -7.19 -9.26
N LEU A 68 -8.14 -8.43 -8.99
CA LEU A 68 -8.78 -8.81 -7.73
C LEU A 68 -7.83 -8.65 -6.54
N ALA A 69 -6.56 -9.01 -6.73
CA ALA A 69 -5.52 -8.85 -5.72
C ALA A 69 -5.23 -7.38 -5.42
N ALA A 70 -5.15 -6.54 -6.46
CA ALA A 70 -5.03 -5.09 -6.33
C ALA A 70 -6.23 -4.49 -5.58
N LEU A 71 -7.45 -4.90 -5.93
CA LEU A 71 -8.69 -4.44 -5.30
C LEU A 71 -8.77 -4.79 -3.81
N LEU A 72 -8.18 -5.93 -3.39
CA LEU A 72 -8.17 -6.38 -2.00
C LEU A 72 -6.91 -5.97 -1.23
N ALA A 73 -5.98 -5.23 -1.86
CA ALA A 73 -4.66 -4.90 -1.31
C ALA A 73 -3.90 -6.16 -0.83
N ARG A 74 -3.93 -7.24 -1.60
CA ARG A 74 -3.24 -8.52 -1.33
C ARG A 74 -2.34 -8.90 -2.49
N SER A 75 -1.40 -9.82 -2.25
CA SER A 75 -0.57 -10.35 -3.33
C SER A 75 -1.38 -11.30 -4.24
N PRO A 76 -1.09 -11.36 -5.56
CA PRO A 76 -1.77 -12.26 -6.49
C PRO A 76 -1.70 -13.74 -6.08
N ALA A 77 -0.58 -14.17 -5.51
CA ALA A 77 -0.39 -15.54 -5.02
C ALA A 77 -1.36 -15.90 -3.88
N VAL A 78 -1.62 -14.96 -2.97
CA VAL A 78 -2.58 -15.16 -1.87
C VAL A 78 -4.01 -15.27 -2.41
N CYS A 79 -4.37 -14.40 -3.36
CA CYS A 79 -5.68 -14.45 -4.02
C CYS A 79 -5.90 -15.76 -4.78
N ARG A 80 -4.91 -16.22 -5.57
CA ARG A 80 -4.99 -17.50 -6.28
C ARG A 80 -5.16 -18.68 -5.34
N LYS A 81 -4.36 -18.74 -4.26
CA LYS A 81 -4.47 -19.79 -3.25
C LYS A 81 -5.84 -19.79 -2.55
N ALA A 82 -6.38 -18.60 -2.27
CA ALA A 82 -7.69 -18.46 -1.67
C ALA A 82 -8.83 -18.89 -2.63
N LEU A 83 -8.74 -18.55 -3.92
CA LEU A 83 -9.70 -19.00 -4.95
C LEU A 83 -9.66 -20.52 -5.13
N ALA A 84 -8.46 -21.11 -5.26
CA ALA A 84 -8.30 -22.56 -5.37
C ALA A 84 -8.88 -23.29 -4.14
N ARG A 85 -8.71 -22.71 -2.94
CA ARG A 85 -9.34 -23.25 -1.72
C ARG A 85 -10.86 -23.14 -1.76
N ALA A 86 -11.41 -22.04 -2.28
CA ALA A 86 -12.86 -21.87 -2.38
C ALA A 86 -13.48 -22.84 -3.40
N GLU A 87 -12.82 -23.05 -4.55
CA GLU A 87 -13.20 -24.03 -5.57
C GLU A 87 -13.21 -25.45 -5.00
N ALA A 88 -12.13 -25.84 -4.29
CA ALA A 88 -12.05 -27.15 -3.64
C ALA A 88 -13.14 -27.38 -2.57
N LEU A 89 -13.62 -26.32 -1.91
CA LEU A 89 -14.69 -26.39 -0.93
C LEU A 89 -16.09 -26.38 -1.56
N ALA A 90 -16.24 -25.80 -2.75
CA ALA A 90 -17.48 -25.74 -3.49
C ALA A 90 -17.77 -27.06 -4.22
N GLY A 91 -16.74 -27.65 -4.82
CA GLY A 91 -16.87 -28.74 -5.80
C GLY A 91 -17.15 -28.23 -7.20
N ASP A 92 -16.72 -28.98 -8.21
CA ASP A 92 -16.70 -28.56 -9.62
C ASP A 92 -18.09 -28.20 -10.15
N GLN A 93 -19.11 -28.97 -9.79
CA GLN A 93 -20.48 -28.76 -10.26
C GLN A 93 -21.06 -27.44 -9.77
N ASP A 94 -20.92 -27.15 -8.46
CA ASP A 94 -21.42 -25.91 -7.87
C ASP A 94 -20.63 -24.71 -8.41
N TRP A 95 -19.30 -24.84 -8.51
CA TRP A 95 -18.43 -23.79 -9.03
C TRP A 95 -18.82 -23.36 -10.45
N GLN A 96 -19.15 -24.31 -11.32
CA GLN A 96 -19.63 -24.03 -12.68
C GLN A 96 -21.05 -23.47 -12.74
N ALA A 97 -21.92 -23.82 -11.78
CA ALA A 97 -23.31 -23.35 -11.74
C ALA A 97 -23.48 -21.95 -11.15
N TRP A 98 -22.53 -21.48 -10.33
CA TRP A 98 -22.63 -20.17 -9.66
C TRP A 98 -22.67 -18.95 -10.60
N PRO A 99 -21.86 -18.84 -11.68
CA PRO A 99 -21.91 -17.70 -12.57
C PRO A 99 -23.31 -17.47 -13.17
N GLU A 100 -23.95 -18.54 -13.67
CA GLU A 100 -25.29 -18.47 -14.27
C GLU A 100 -26.36 -18.12 -13.22
N ALA A 101 -26.33 -18.78 -12.05
CA ALA A 101 -27.25 -18.50 -10.97
C ALA A 101 -27.13 -17.05 -10.45
N LEU A 102 -25.92 -16.52 -10.37
CA LEU A 102 -25.68 -15.11 -10.03
C LEU A 102 -26.17 -14.17 -11.13
N ALA A 103 -25.91 -14.48 -12.40
CA ALA A 103 -26.38 -13.68 -13.53
C ALA A 103 -27.91 -13.56 -13.56
N MET A 104 -28.64 -14.67 -13.41
CA MET A 104 -30.10 -14.66 -13.29
C MET A 104 -30.56 -13.79 -12.11
N ARG A 105 -29.86 -13.85 -10.97
CA ARG A 105 -30.22 -13.07 -9.79
C ARG A 105 -29.96 -11.59 -9.97
N VAL A 106 -28.88 -11.21 -10.64
CA VAL A 106 -28.57 -9.82 -11.00
C VAL A 106 -29.64 -9.27 -11.95
N GLN A 107 -30.09 -10.08 -12.92
CA GLN A 107 -31.18 -9.69 -13.82
C GLN A 107 -32.53 -9.54 -13.11
N ALA A 108 -32.76 -10.32 -12.05
CA ALA A 108 -33.96 -10.22 -11.22
C ALA A 108 -33.95 -9.02 -10.25
N VAL A 109 -32.86 -8.22 -10.18
CA VAL A 109 -32.81 -7.03 -9.32
C VAL A 109 -33.79 -5.97 -9.84
N PRO A 110 -34.70 -5.44 -9.00
CA PRO A 110 -35.64 -4.41 -9.42
C PRO A 110 -34.92 -3.18 -9.99
N SER A 111 -35.43 -2.63 -11.09
CA SER A 111 -34.87 -1.45 -11.75
C SER A 111 -34.75 -0.24 -10.80
N THR A 112 -35.65 -0.11 -9.83
CA THR A 112 -35.57 0.92 -8.77
C THR A 112 -34.29 0.82 -7.94
N ARG A 113 -33.85 -0.40 -7.60
CA ARG A 113 -32.57 -0.62 -6.92
C ARG A 113 -31.39 -0.33 -7.84
N LEU A 114 -31.50 -0.66 -9.12
CA LEU A 114 -30.45 -0.36 -10.10
C LEU A 114 -30.24 1.16 -10.26
N VAL A 115 -31.32 1.97 -10.23
CA VAL A 115 -31.22 3.44 -10.24
C VAL A 115 -30.50 3.96 -8.99
N ASN A 116 -30.79 3.41 -7.81
CA ASN A 116 -30.07 3.77 -6.57
C ASN A 116 -28.59 3.37 -6.62
N ILE A 117 -28.26 2.23 -7.24
CA ILE A 117 -26.85 1.82 -7.43
C ILE A 117 -26.17 2.71 -8.49
N ALA A 118 -26.91 3.11 -9.53
CA ALA A 118 -26.39 3.99 -10.57
C ALA A 118 -26.12 5.41 -10.05
N SER A 119 -26.94 5.93 -9.12
CA SER A 119 -26.67 7.22 -8.49
C SER A 119 -25.39 7.22 -7.64
N TRP A 120 -24.96 6.05 -7.14
CA TRP A 120 -23.67 5.90 -6.48
C TRP A 120 -22.49 5.99 -7.44
N ARG A 121 -22.68 5.69 -8.73
CA ARG A 121 -21.62 5.89 -9.75
C ARG A 121 -21.37 7.37 -10.05
N SER A 122 -22.38 8.22 -9.86
CA SER A 122 -22.27 9.66 -10.09
C SER A 122 -21.75 10.45 -8.88
N LEU A 123 -21.67 9.82 -7.70
CA LEU A 123 -21.04 10.47 -6.56
C LEU A 123 -19.56 10.66 -6.87
N PRO A 124 -19.01 11.87 -6.67
CA PRO A 124 -17.57 12.07 -6.77
C PRO A 124 -16.92 11.10 -5.79
N VAL A 125 -16.17 10.14 -6.32
CA VAL A 125 -15.33 9.27 -5.51
C VAL A 125 -14.33 10.20 -4.86
N ALA A 126 -14.60 10.59 -3.61
CA ALA A 126 -13.61 11.27 -2.80
C ALA A 126 -12.34 10.43 -2.89
N PRO A 127 -11.16 11.06 -3.09
CA PRO A 127 -9.91 10.33 -3.08
C PRO A 127 -9.94 9.45 -1.83
N PRO A 128 -9.62 8.15 -1.94
CA PRO A 128 -9.64 7.28 -0.78
C PRO A 128 -8.74 7.96 0.25
N LEU A 129 -9.36 8.51 1.30
CA LEU A 129 -8.65 8.69 2.54
C LEU A 129 -8.34 7.26 2.91
N TRP A 130 -7.12 6.84 2.59
CA TRP A 130 -6.53 5.66 3.17
C TRP A 130 -6.57 5.92 4.67
N GLN A 131 -7.71 5.61 5.28
CA GLN A 131 -7.75 5.26 6.67
C GLN A 131 -6.73 4.14 6.71
N GLU A 132 -5.56 4.45 7.29
CA GLU A 132 -4.56 3.45 7.58
C GLU A 132 -5.33 2.23 8.06
N PRO A 133 -5.05 1.04 7.50
CA PRO A 133 -5.77 -0.15 7.88
C PRO A 133 -5.78 -0.15 9.40
N VAL A 134 -6.95 0.12 9.98
CA VAL A 134 -7.15 -0.09 11.40
C VAL A 134 -7.00 -1.58 11.46
N VAL A 135 -5.77 -2.00 11.78
CA VAL A 135 -5.39 -3.40 11.84
C VAL A 135 -6.43 -3.96 12.75
N GLY A 136 -7.41 -4.64 12.15
CA GLY A 136 -8.54 -5.16 12.88
C GLY A 136 -7.88 -6.04 13.88
N MET A 137 -7.86 -5.58 15.14
CA MET A 137 -7.15 -6.26 16.20
C MET A 137 -7.86 -7.60 16.25
N SER A 138 -7.27 -8.60 15.59
CA SER A 138 -7.61 -10.00 15.74
C SER A 138 -7.83 -10.14 17.22
N ALA A 139 -8.98 -10.69 17.62
CA ALA A 139 -9.35 -10.82 19.01
C ALA A 139 -8.34 -11.76 19.68
N TRP A 140 -7.16 -11.24 19.97
CA TRP A 140 -6.12 -11.88 20.71
C TRP A 140 -6.79 -12.20 22.03
N PRO A 141 -6.83 -13.49 22.41
CA PRO A 141 -7.51 -13.88 23.62
C PRO A 141 -6.99 -12.96 24.72
N ARG A 142 -7.88 -12.33 25.50
CA ARG A 142 -7.51 -11.29 26.50
C ARG A 142 -6.29 -11.68 27.36
N ARG A 143 -6.08 -12.99 27.54
CA ARG A 143 -4.92 -13.60 28.19
C ARG A 143 -3.57 -13.32 27.51
N THR A 144 -3.45 -13.39 26.18
CA THR A 144 -2.19 -13.10 25.49
C THR A 144 -1.85 -11.62 25.57
N LEU A 145 -2.87 -10.75 25.41
CA LEU A 145 -2.68 -9.30 25.62
C LEU A 145 -2.23 -9.01 27.06
N ALA A 146 -2.88 -9.61 28.06
CA ALA A 146 -2.49 -9.46 29.46
C ALA A 146 -1.08 -9.98 29.73
N ALA A 147 -0.67 -11.09 29.11
CA ALA A 147 0.69 -11.62 29.24
C ALA A 147 1.74 -10.67 28.64
N VAL A 148 1.47 -10.10 27.46
CA VAL A 148 2.35 -9.11 26.84
C VAL A 148 2.45 -7.86 27.72
N VAL A 149 1.33 -7.33 28.19
CA VAL A 149 1.31 -6.16 29.09
C VAL A 149 2.07 -6.44 30.40
N ALA A 150 1.88 -7.61 31.00
CA ALA A 150 2.60 -8.01 32.20
C ALA A 150 4.11 -8.14 31.95
N MET A 151 4.51 -8.76 30.84
CA MET A 151 5.91 -8.94 30.47
C MET A 151 6.58 -7.59 30.19
N THR A 152 5.90 -6.68 29.49
CA THR A 152 6.37 -5.29 29.29
C THR A 152 6.48 -4.54 30.61
N GLY A 153 5.51 -4.69 31.51
CA GLY A 153 5.55 -4.09 32.84
C GLY A 153 6.72 -4.59 33.69
N VAL A 154 7.00 -5.90 33.65
CA VAL A 154 8.16 -6.50 34.33
C VAL A 154 9.48 -6.01 33.73
N ALA A 155 9.59 -5.95 32.39
CA ALA A 155 10.77 -5.41 31.73
C ALA A 155 11.02 -3.95 32.13
N LEU A 156 9.96 -3.14 32.20
CA LEU A 156 10.04 -1.73 32.57
C LEU A 156 10.40 -1.55 34.05
N ALA A 157 9.83 -2.37 34.94
CA ALA A 157 10.20 -2.39 36.35
C ALA A 157 11.66 -2.84 36.57
N ALA A 158 12.14 -3.81 35.78
CA ALA A 158 13.52 -4.25 35.81
C ALA A 158 14.50 -3.14 35.43
N THR A 159 14.12 -2.24 34.51
CA THR A 159 14.91 -1.05 34.16
C THR A 159 15.08 -0.08 35.34
N TYR A 160 14.11 0.00 36.26
CA TYR A 160 14.18 0.87 37.44
C TYR A 160 14.80 0.20 38.67
N TRP A 161 14.66 -1.12 38.80
CA TRP A 161 15.26 -1.87 39.90
C TRP A 161 16.73 -2.21 39.69
N TRP A 162 17.24 -2.07 38.46
CA TRP A 162 18.67 -2.18 38.21
C TRP A 162 19.36 -1.00 38.89
N PRO A 163 20.18 -1.22 39.95
CA PRO A 163 20.89 -0.13 40.56
C PRO A 163 21.85 0.41 39.50
N LEU A 164 21.65 1.66 39.08
CA LEU A 164 22.71 2.47 38.49
C LEU A 164 23.77 2.71 39.57
N GLY A 165 24.46 1.65 39.96
CA GLY A 165 25.63 1.70 40.80
C GLY A 165 26.75 2.36 40.01
N GLY A 166 26.92 3.68 40.21
CA GLY A 166 28.19 4.34 39.99
C GLY A 166 28.33 5.27 38.79
N TYR A 167 27.31 6.07 38.44
CA TYR A 167 27.57 7.30 37.67
C TYR A 167 26.96 8.49 38.41
N GLY A 168 27.62 8.89 39.50
CA GLY A 168 27.37 10.14 40.23
C GLY A 168 27.93 11.35 39.49
N ASP A 169 27.85 11.38 38.16
CA ASP A 169 28.15 12.57 37.38
C ASP A 169 26.92 12.86 36.53
N GLU A 170 26.28 13.97 36.85
CA GLU A 170 25.12 14.51 36.16
C GLU A 170 25.43 14.58 34.65
N PRO A 171 24.62 13.99 33.75
CA PRO A 171 24.93 13.95 32.33
C PRO A 171 24.87 15.36 31.74
N ARG A 172 25.98 16.10 31.86
CA ARG A 172 26.19 17.38 31.18
C ARG A 172 26.37 17.08 29.71
N ILE A 173 25.34 17.37 28.92
CA ILE A 173 25.42 17.38 27.46
C ILE A 173 26.45 18.46 27.09
N ARG A 174 27.69 18.03 26.82
CA ARG A 174 28.74 18.91 26.31
C ARG A 174 28.57 19.00 24.81
N SER A 175 27.98 20.09 24.34
CA SER A 175 28.03 20.46 22.93
C SER A 175 29.47 20.84 22.59
N ARG A 176 30.20 19.91 21.99
CA ARG A 176 31.49 20.18 21.36
C ARG A 176 31.23 20.27 19.86
N ALA A 177 31.63 21.37 19.25
CA ALA A 177 31.68 21.44 17.79
C ALA A 177 32.55 20.28 17.30
N LEU A 178 31.94 19.32 16.60
CA LEU A 178 32.70 18.32 15.88
C LEU A 178 33.53 19.09 14.86
N ALA A 179 34.82 18.76 14.76
CA ALA A 179 35.60 19.21 13.62
C ALA A 179 34.87 18.75 12.35
N GLU A 180 34.85 19.60 11.32
CA GLU A 180 34.39 19.23 9.98
C GLU A 180 35.34 18.18 9.40
N GLU A 181 35.27 16.94 9.91
CA GLU A 181 35.79 15.79 9.21
C GLU A 181 34.74 15.38 8.17
N ALA A 182 35.17 15.30 6.91
CA ALA A 182 34.35 14.73 5.85
C ALA A 182 33.82 13.37 6.31
N PRO A 183 32.54 13.05 6.03
CA PRO A 183 31.94 11.80 6.46
C PRO A 183 32.84 10.64 6.00
N ARG A 184 33.42 9.92 6.95
CA ARG A 184 34.23 8.74 6.64
C ARG A 184 33.32 7.74 5.95
N ALA A 185 33.47 7.61 4.64
CA ALA A 185 32.83 6.56 3.87
C ALA A 185 33.22 5.22 4.50
N ARG A 186 32.27 4.59 5.19
CA ARG A 186 32.49 3.31 5.88
C ARG A 186 32.79 2.17 4.90
N PHE A 187 32.53 2.42 3.63
CA PHE A 187 32.72 1.51 2.52
C PHE A 187 33.59 2.23 1.49
N GLY A 188 34.63 1.57 0.98
CA GLY A 188 35.37 2.08 -0.16
C GLY A 188 34.47 2.17 -1.40
N ASP A 189 34.85 2.99 -2.38
CA ASP A 189 34.00 3.34 -3.53
C ASP A 189 33.42 2.11 -4.26
N GLU A 190 34.22 1.06 -4.46
CA GLU A 190 33.75 -0.18 -5.08
C GLU A 190 32.70 -0.91 -4.23
N LEU A 191 32.87 -0.93 -2.90
CA LEU A 191 31.95 -1.60 -2.00
C LEU A 191 30.68 -0.78 -1.77
N ALA A 192 30.78 0.55 -1.86
CA ALA A 192 29.65 1.46 -1.85
C ALA A 192 28.76 1.25 -3.07
N ILE A 193 29.35 1.12 -4.27
CA ILE A 193 28.62 0.81 -5.50
C ILE A 193 28.04 -0.62 -5.44
N ALA A 194 28.77 -1.58 -4.87
CA ALA A 194 28.32 -2.96 -4.76
C ALA A 194 27.17 -3.17 -3.77
N ALA A 195 27.15 -2.43 -2.67
CA ALA A 195 26.11 -2.52 -1.65
C ALA A 195 24.92 -1.59 -1.90
N HIS A 196 24.93 -0.80 -2.99
CA HIS A 196 23.84 0.12 -3.28
C HIS A 196 22.56 -0.68 -3.62
N PRO A 197 21.42 -0.44 -2.94
CA PRO A 197 20.18 -1.18 -3.19
C PRO A 197 19.68 -1.04 -4.65
N ASP A 198 20.05 0.05 -5.29
CA ASP A 198 19.71 0.35 -6.70
C ASP A 198 20.78 -0.07 -7.71
N ARG A 199 21.75 -0.92 -7.34
CA ARG A 199 22.82 -1.36 -8.26
C ARG A 199 22.27 -1.93 -9.58
N THR A 200 21.16 -2.65 -9.53
CA THR A 200 20.49 -3.20 -10.70
C THR A 200 19.96 -2.12 -11.66
N LEU A 201 19.70 -0.90 -11.17
CA LEU A 201 19.33 0.25 -12.01
C LEU A 201 20.55 0.88 -12.71
N LEU A 202 21.75 0.76 -12.11
CA LEU A 202 23.01 1.25 -12.68
C LEU A 202 23.57 0.34 -13.77
N GLU A 203 23.20 -0.95 -13.76
CA GLU A 203 23.62 -1.94 -14.76
C GLU A 203 22.71 -1.98 -16.00
N ILE A 204 21.67 -1.13 -16.06
CA ILE A 204 20.77 -1.03 -17.21
C ILE A 204 21.55 -0.46 -18.41
N PRO A 205 21.57 -1.14 -19.58
CA PRO A 205 22.18 -0.61 -20.79
C PRO A 205 21.64 0.78 -21.13
N GLU A 206 22.50 1.68 -21.60
CA GLU A 206 22.12 3.09 -21.87
C GLU A 206 20.94 3.21 -22.86
N ALA A 207 20.84 2.27 -23.82
CA ALA A 207 19.72 2.16 -24.75
C ALA A 207 18.36 1.91 -24.05
N ASP A 208 18.38 1.21 -22.91
CA ASP A 208 17.20 0.85 -22.12
C ASP A 208 16.94 1.84 -20.96
N ALA A 209 17.93 2.65 -20.59
CA ALA A 209 17.86 3.59 -19.47
C ALA A 209 16.77 4.66 -19.66
N ALA A 210 16.47 5.06 -20.90
CA ALA A 210 15.37 5.97 -21.21
C ALA A 210 14.01 5.27 -20.98
N ILE A 211 13.87 4.03 -21.44
CA ILE A 211 12.64 3.23 -21.29
C ILE A 211 12.40 2.94 -19.81
N ALA A 212 13.44 2.60 -19.05
CA ALA A 212 13.36 2.34 -17.62
C ALA A 212 12.90 3.59 -16.84
N ARG A 213 13.45 4.78 -17.16
CA ARG A 213 13.01 6.05 -16.56
C ARG A 213 11.56 6.38 -16.88
N ASP A 214 11.15 6.24 -18.13
CA ASP A 214 9.77 6.47 -18.54
C ASP A 214 8.84 5.47 -17.85
N THR A 215 9.21 4.19 -17.77
CA THR A 215 8.39 3.15 -17.13
C THR A 215 8.30 3.36 -15.62
N ALA A 216 9.38 3.75 -14.95
CA ALA A 216 9.38 4.10 -13.54
C ALA A 216 8.51 5.33 -13.28
N PHE A 217 8.60 6.35 -14.13
CA PHE A 217 7.72 7.52 -14.07
C PHE A 217 6.26 7.12 -14.27
N TYR A 218 5.92 6.28 -15.25
CA TYR A 218 4.55 5.82 -15.44
C TYR A 218 4.06 4.92 -14.31
N ALA A 219 4.92 4.09 -13.73
CA ALA A 219 4.58 3.26 -12.58
C ALA A 219 4.28 4.13 -11.34
N TRP A 220 5.13 5.13 -11.08
CA TRP A 220 4.90 6.13 -10.04
C TRP A 220 3.63 6.95 -10.31
N TYR A 221 3.45 7.47 -11.53
CA TYR A 221 2.27 8.23 -11.91
C TYR A 221 0.97 7.41 -11.82
N GLN A 222 1.02 6.12 -12.18
CA GLN A 222 -0.12 5.22 -11.99
C GLN A 222 -0.38 4.96 -10.51
N ALA A 223 0.67 4.75 -9.70
CA ALA A 223 0.53 4.61 -8.25
C ALA A 223 -0.06 5.88 -7.61
N GLU A 224 0.36 7.07 -8.06
CA GLU A 224 -0.18 8.35 -7.60
C GLU A 224 -1.65 8.52 -8.01
N ARG A 225 -2.01 8.18 -9.26
CA ARG A 225 -3.40 8.17 -9.72
C ARG A 225 -4.29 7.15 -8.98
N LEU A 226 -3.71 6.05 -8.53
CA LEU A 226 -4.37 5.03 -7.71
C LEU A 226 -4.31 5.38 -6.21
N GLY A 227 -3.64 6.47 -5.83
CA GLY A 227 -3.43 6.90 -4.46
C GLY A 227 -2.55 5.97 -3.63
N THR A 228 -1.84 5.02 -4.24
CA THR A 228 -0.98 4.04 -3.54
C THR A 228 0.46 4.50 -3.36
N ALA A 229 0.84 5.65 -3.92
CA ALA A 229 2.17 6.22 -3.74
C ALA A 229 2.30 6.86 -2.35
N THR A 230 3.01 6.20 -1.44
CA THR A 230 3.35 6.70 -0.09
C THR A 230 4.57 7.63 -0.08
N TYR A 231 4.93 8.20 -1.24
CA TYR A 231 6.10 9.07 -1.33
C TYR A 231 5.76 10.45 -0.76
N GLU A 232 6.19 10.69 0.47
CA GLU A 232 6.27 12.04 1.02
C GLU A 232 7.59 12.65 0.51
N PRO A 233 7.54 13.69 -0.35
CA PRO A 233 8.76 14.32 -0.81
C PRO A 233 9.52 14.87 0.40
N PRO A 234 10.85 14.70 0.48
CA PRO A 234 11.62 15.34 1.54
C PRO A 234 11.33 16.84 1.53
N PRO A 235 11.19 17.48 2.70
CA PRO A 235 10.94 18.91 2.76
C PRO A 235 12.00 19.63 1.93
N PRO A 236 11.63 20.65 1.13
CA PRO A 236 12.59 21.36 0.31
C PRO A 236 13.69 21.88 1.24
N THR A 237 14.90 21.33 1.07
CA THR A 237 16.08 21.87 1.70
C THR A 237 16.29 23.23 1.07
N PHE A 238 15.80 24.28 1.73
CA PHE A 238 16.20 25.63 1.40
C PHE A 238 17.69 25.70 1.67
N GLU A 239 18.49 25.61 0.61
CA GLU A 239 19.89 26.01 0.66
C GLU A 239 19.89 27.43 1.20
N ALA A 240 20.40 27.59 2.43
CA ALA A 240 20.56 28.90 3.03
C ALA A 240 21.44 29.72 2.08
N PRO A 241 21.05 30.96 1.73
CA PRO A 241 21.80 31.77 0.79
C PRO A 241 23.24 31.85 1.27
N GLU A 242 24.14 31.39 0.41
CA GLU A 242 25.58 31.42 0.62
C GLU A 242 25.95 32.87 0.89
N ASN A 243 26.22 33.19 2.15
CA ASN A 243 26.55 34.55 2.55
C ASN A 243 27.77 35.00 1.76
N ALA A 244 27.52 35.96 0.87
CA ALA A 244 28.48 36.73 0.14
C ALA A 244 29.37 37.52 1.12
N THR A 245 30.44 36.89 1.61
CA THR A 245 31.50 37.61 2.31
C THR A 245 32.84 36.99 1.96
N SER A 246 33.52 37.55 0.94
CA SER A 246 34.97 37.80 0.92
C SER A 246 35.37 38.54 -0.37
N SER A 247 34.87 39.77 -0.53
CA SER A 247 35.59 40.81 -1.27
C SER A 247 36.18 41.76 -0.25
N THR A 248 37.27 41.36 0.40
CA THR A 248 38.20 42.31 1.03
C THR A 248 39.27 42.66 0.01
N ASP A 249 38.88 43.65 -0.79
CA ASP A 249 39.73 44.70 -1.31
C ASP A 249 40.97 44.93 -0.43
N THR A 250 42.16 44.62 -0.96
CA THR A 250 43.44 44.99 -0.37
C THR A 250 44.13 45.93 -1.36
N GLY A 251 43.59 47.13 -1.49
CA GLY A 251 44.29 48.29 -2.00
C GLY A 251 45.00 49.04 -0.86
N GLY A 252 46.29 49.29 -0.99
CA GLY A 252 47.06 50.18 -0.11
C GLY A 252 48.46 49.62 0.20
N GLN A 253 49.50 49.89 -0.58
CA GLN A 253 50.28 51.14 -0.59
C GLN A 253 51.43 51.10 0.43
N ASP A 254 52.68 51.03 -0.05
CA ASP A 254 53.65 52.12 0.18
C ASP A 254 55.01 51.85 -0.50
N ALA A 255 55.47 52.89 -1.19
CA ALA A 255 56.87 53.11 -1.58
C ALA A 255 57.64 53.71 -0.40
N PRO A 256 58.96 53.56 -0.36
CA PRO A 256 59.80 54.69 -0.79
C PRO A 256 60.83 54.37 -1.86
#